data_AF-A0A248KJU3-F1
#
_entry.id   AF-A0A248KJU3-F1
#
_cell.length_a   1.000
_cell.length_b   1.000
_cell.length_c   1.000
_cell.angle_alpha   90.00
_cell.angle_beta   90.00
_cell.angle_gamma   90.00
#
_symmetry.space_group_name_H-M   'P 1'
#
loop_
_entity.id
_entity.type
_entity.pdbx_description
1 polymer ?
#
loop_
_entity_poly.entity_id
_entity_poly.type
_entity_poly.pdbx_seq_one_letter_code
_entity_poly.pdbx_strand_id
1 'polypeptide(L)'
;MGECLISSWHERWCKRRDSSSYSQLNIGELTGSGNFVFNTSLADGVGNFVTINHGSGHFGVTVNDSGKEISDHTDLTVNLINDQSGDIDFTLMSTRGSSIRAVDGGAYMYVLKQETGKDGLDGNVWHLGAMTGDENGGGDNGGGDNGNSGGGLVTTPSTDAVLSLANAGLNIMRGEMDGLRTARQNQSSDRQHGRAASGPVPW
;
A
#
# COMPACT_ATOMS: atom_id res chain seq x y z
N MET A 1 -16.25 -13.52 29.81
CA MET A 1 -17.02 -14.78 29.92
C MET A 1 -18.17 -14.66 28.93
N GLY A 2 -18.13 -15.42 27.82
CA GLY A 2 -19.18 -15.39 26.80
C GLY A 2 -20.35 -16.28 27.21
N GLU A 3 -21.57 -15.77 27.12
CA GLU A 3 -22.77 -16.56 27.40
C GLU A 3 -23.10 -17.50 26.23
N CYS A 4 -23.26 -18.78 26.55
CA CYS A 4 -23.69 -19.82 25.62
C CYS A 4 -25.16 -20.12 25.93
N LEU A 5 -26.09 -19.52 25.18
CA LEU A 5 -27.49 -19.93 25.24
C LEU A 5 -27.69 -21.15 24.33
N ILE A 6 -27.99 -22.29 24.95
CA ILE A 6 -28.29 -23.55 24.27
C ILE A 6 -29.75 -23.55 23.84
N SER A 7 -30.01 -23.73 22.54
CA SER A 7 -31.21 -24.46 22.10
C SER A 7 -31.09 -25.00 20.65
N SER A 8 -31.16 -26.33 20.55
CA SER A 8 -31.70 -27.15 19.45
C SER A 8 -30.96 -27.26 18.08
N TRP A 9 -30.32 -28.43 17.88
CA TRP A 9 -30.15 -29.22 16.64
C TRP A 9 -30.22 -28.55 15.25
N HIS A 10 -29.18 -27.82 14.87
CA HIS A 10 -28.26 -28.06 13.74
C HIS A 10 -27.40 -26.79 13.63
N GLU A 11 -26.09 -26.96 13.75
CA GLU A 11 -25.06 -25.91 13.62
C GLU A 11 -24.95 -24.89 14.77
N ARG A 12 -23.82 -24.95 15.50
CA ARG A 12 -23.47 -23.96 16.54
C ARG A 12 -22.57 -22.89 15.93
N TRP A 13 -23.13 -21.71 15.72
CA TRP A 13 -22.37 -20.49 15.46
C TRP A 13 -21.98 -19.86 16.80
N CYS A 14 -20.68 -19.84 17.14
CA CYS A 14 -20.17 -19.09 18.27
C CYS A 14 -19.55 -17.79 17.76
N LYS A 15 -20.32 -16.70 17.72
CA LYS A 15 -19.74 -15.36 17.51
C LYS A 15 -19.17 -14.87 18.84
N ARG A 16 -17.84 -14.98 19.01
CA ARG A 16 -17.13 -14.26 20.07
C ARG A 16 -17.26 -12.77 19.78
N ARG A 17 -17.93 -12.00 20.64
CA ARG A 17 -17.88 -10.54 20.59
C ARG A 17 -16.78 -10.08 21.54
N ASP A 18 -15.65 -9.70 20.97
CA ASP A 18 -14.77 -8.73 21.61
C ASP A 18 -14.87 -7.44 20.79
N SER A 19 -14.99 -6.30 21.44
CA SER A 19 -15.27 -4.99 20.81
C SER A 19 -14.08 -4.39 20.03
N SER A 20 -13.19 -5.24 19.52
CA SER A 20 -12.09 -4.98 18.58
C SER A 20 -11.65 -6.28 17.90
N SER A 21 -12.58 -7.16 17.49
CA SER A 21 -12.22 -8.46 16.91
C SER A 21 -12.68 -8.59 15.47
N TYR A 22 -11.73 -8.88 14.58
CA TYR A 22 -12.04 -9.40 13.27
C TYR A 22 -12.65 -10.81 13.37
N SER A 23 -13.62 -11.10 12.50
CA SER A 23 -14.31 -12.40 12.50
C SER A 23 -13.50 -13.48 11.79
N GLN A 24 -13.61 -14.70 12.30
CA GLN A 24 -13.13 -15.91 11.64
C GLN A 24 -14.31 -16.74 11.13
N LEU A 25 -14.17 -17.33 9.95
CA LEU A 25 -15.17 -18.22 9.34
C LEU A 25 -14.51 -19.52 8.90
N ASN A 26 -15.06 -20.65 9.32
CA ASN A 26 -14.61 -21.98 8.89
C ASN A 26 -15.67 -22.60 7.97
N ILE A 27 -15.25 -23.00 6.77
CA ILE A 27 -16.10 -23.57 5.73
C ILE A 27 -15.63 -25.00 5.47
N GLY A 28 -16.55 -25.96 5.56
CA GLY A 28 -16.24 -27.36 5.27
C GLY A 28 -16.01 -27.62 3.78
N GLU A 29 -16.95 -27.17 2.95
CA GLU A 29 -16.90 -27.33 1.50
C GLU A 29 -17.34 -26.03 0.81
N LEU A 30 -16.56 -25.56 -0.16
CA LEU A 30 -16.86 -24.37 -0.96
C LEU A 30 -16.64 -24.65 -2.45
N THR A 31 -17.70 -24.58 -3.25
CA THR A 31 -17.58 -24.76 -4.71
C THR A 31 -18.29 -23.66 -5.49
N GLY A 32 -17.78 -23.35 -6.69
CA GLY A 32 -18.42 -22.42 -7.62
C GLY A 32 -17.71 -21.07 -7.72
N SER A 33 -18.48 -19.99 -7.66
CA SER A 33 -17.96 -18.62 -7.72
C SER A 33 -18.73 -17.66 -6.83
N GLY A 34 -18.08 -16.57 -6.44
CA GLY A 34 -18.65 -15.59 -5.51
C GLY A 34 -17.65 -14.50 -5.15
N ASN A 35 -17.94 -13.73 -4.10
CA ASN A 35 -17.05 -12.68 -3.61
C ASN A 35 -17.00 -12.70 -2.08
N PHE A 36 -15.79 -12.65 -1.52
CA PHE A 36 -15.57 -12.41 -0.10
C PHE A 36 -15.20 -10.95 0.12
N VAL A 37 -15.77 -10.35 1.17
CA VAL A 37 -15.42 -9.01 1.61
C VAL A 37 -14.74 -9.12 2.97
N PHE A 38 -13.49 -8.67 3.04
CA PHE A 38 -12.67 -8.69 4.24
C PHE A 38 -12.55 -7.28 4.81
N ASN A 39 -12.86 -7.11 6.09
CA ASN A 39 -12.39 -5.96 6.83
C ASN A 39 -11.00 -6.30 7.40
N THR A 40 -10.06 -5.37 7.28
CA THR A 40 -8.66 -5.55 7.70
C THR A 40 -8.15 -4.29 8.39
N SER A 41 -7.04 -4.39 9.09
CA SER A 41 -6.16 -3.28 9.44
C SER A 41 -4.78 -3.66 8.95
N LEU A 42 -4.38 -3.08 7.83
CA LEU A 42 -3.07 -3.34 7.23
C LEU A 42 -1.94 -2.87 8.17
N ALA A 43 -2.17 -1.76 8.88
CA ALA A 43 -1.24 -1.25 9.88
C ALA A 43 -1.03 -2.17 11.09
N ASP A 44 -2.05 -2.96 11.47
CA ASP A 44 -1.95 -3.87 12.60
C ASP A 44 -1.68 -5.32 12.18
N GLY A 45 -1.53 -5.60 10.88
CA GLY A 45 -1.28 -6.97 10.40
C GLY A 45 -2.46 -7.93 10.59
N VAL A 46 -3.67 -7.43 10.82
CA VAL A 46 -4.83 -8.26 11.24
C VAL A 46 -6.07 -8.01 10.40
N GLY A 47 -6.93 -9.01 10.30
CA GLY A 47 -8.14 -8.91 9.49
C GLY A 47 -9.13 -10.03 9.70
N ASN A 48 -10.26 -9.95 9.00
CA ASN A 48 -11.16 -11.09 8.87
C ASN A 48 -10.37 -12.26 8.26
N PHE A 49 -10.73 -13.48 8.66
CA PHE A 49 -10.01 -14.67 8.21
C PHE A 49 -10.96 -15.80 7.89
N VAL A 50 -10.74 -16.48 6.77
CA VAL A 50 -11.56 -17.60 6.31
C VAL A 50 -10.68 -18.84 6.22
N THR A 51 -11.12 -19.97 6.77
CA THR A 51 -10.52 -21.28 6.55
C THR A 51 -11.47 -22.15 5.75
N ILE A 52 -10.98 -22.79 4.70
CA ILE A 52 -11.74 -23.68 3.81
C ILE A 52 -11.05 -25.04 3.83
N ASN A 53 -11.78 -26.09 4.22
CA ASN A 53 -11.19 -27.42 4.31
C ASN A 53 -11.05 -28.06 2.93
N HIS A 54 -12.11 -27.99 2.12
CA HIS A 54 -12.13 -28.46 0.74
C HIS A 54 -12.88 -27.47 -0.14
N GLY A 55 -12.39 -27.21 -1.34
CA GLY A 55 -13.16 -26.43 -2.28
C GLY A 55 -12.52 -26.33 -3.65
N SER A 56 -13.29 -25.82 -4.61
CA SER A 56 -12.81 -25.57 -5.97
C SER A 56 -13.61 -24.46 -6.63
N GLY A 57 -12.97 -23.70 -7.52
CA GLY A 57 -13.62 -22.64 -8.27
C GLY A 57 -12.89 -21.31 -8.16
N HIS A 58 -13.59 -20.22 -8.48
CA HIS A 58 -12.99 -18.90 -8.63
C HIS A 58 -13.78 -17.87 -7.84
N PHE A 59 -13.12 -17.18 -6.91
CA PHE A 59 -13.76 -16.22 -6.02
C PHE A 59 -13.07 -14.86 -6.05
N GLY A 60 -13.86 -13.80 -5.99
CA GLY A 60 -13.38 -12.45 -5.76
C GLY A 60 -13.02 -12.24 -4.30
N VAL A 61 -12.03 -11.39 -4.06
CA VAL A 61 -11.65 -10.87 -2.76
C VAL A 61 -11.71 -9.35 -2.80
N THR A 62 -12.59 -8.76 -2.03
CA THR A 62 -12.63 -7.31 -1.80
C THR A 62 -12.08 -7.03 -0.40
N VAL A 63 -11.21 -6.03 -0.29
CA VAL A 63 -10.58 -5.64 0.98
C VAL A 63 -11.06 -4.25 1.37
N ASN A 64 -11.45 -4.11 2.62
CA ASN A 64 -11.74 -2.85 3.27
C ASN A 64 -10.73 -2.65 4.40
N ASP A 65 -9.75 -1.77 4.20
CA ASP A 65 -8.81 -1.41 5.25
C ASP A 65 -9.45 -0.42 6.25
N SER A 66 -9.01 -0.52 7.50
CA SER A 66 -9.42 0.35 8.61
C SER A 66 -9.07 1.83 8.40
N GLY A 67 -8.11 2.14 7.54
CA GLY A 67 -7.52 3.47 7.38
C GLY A 67 -6.54 3.84 8.49
N LYS A 68 -6.15 2.89 9.36
CA LYS A 68 -5.14 3.12 10.39
C LYS A 68 -3.77 3.29 9.72
N GLU A 69 -3.02 4.29 10.18
CA GLU A 69 -1.67 4.58 9.67
C GLU A 69 -0.68 3.47 10.02
N ILE A 70 0.13 3.06 9.04
CA ILE A 70 1.21 2.09 9.21
C ILE A 70 2.34 2.78 9.97
N SER A 71 2.60 2.34 11.21
CA SER A 71 3.66 2.89 12.06
C SER A 71 4.84 1.93 12.24
N ASP A 72 4.62 0.63 12.02
CA ASP A 72 5.63 -0.41 11.97
C ASP A 72 5.65 -1.00 10.55
N HIS A 73 6.84 -1.12 9.97
CA HIS A 73 7.06 -1.57 8.59
C HIS A 73 7.86 -2.89 8.53
N THR A 74 8.01 -3.59 9.65
CA THR A 74 8.74 -4.88 9.67
C THR A 74 7.92 -6.03 9.09
N ASP A 75 6.60 -6.00 9.25
CA ASP A 75 5.67 -6.97 8.68
C ASP A 75 4.52 -6.23 8.02
N LEU A 76 4.44 -6.38 6.70
CA LEU A 76 3.43 -5.75 5.86
C LEU A 76 2.57 -6.82 5.19
N THR A 77 2.24 -7.87 5.95
CA THR A 77 1.41 -8.97 5.49
C THR A 77 0.15 -9.14 6.33
N VAL A 78 -0.96 -9.52 5.68
CA VAL A 78 -2.22 -9.86 6.34
C VAL A 78 -2.81 -11.09 5.68
N ASN A 79 -2.92 -12.18 6.44
CA ASN A 79 -3.58 -13.40 5.95
C ASN A 79 -5.09 -13.21 5.88
N LEU A 80 -5.69 -13.62 4.77
CA LEU A 80 -7.13 -13.50 4.54
C LEU A 80 -7.80 -14.87 4.50
N ILE A 81 -7.22 -15.81 3.75
CA ILE A 81 -7.84 -17.10 3.49
C ILE A 81 -6.79 -18.20 3.66
N ASN A 82 -7.17 -19.27 4.35
CA ASN A 82 -6.48 -20.55 4.28
C ASN A 82 -7.33 -21.56 3.50
N ASP A 83 -6.90 -21.93 2.31
CA ASP A 83 -7.47 -23.01 1.51
C ASP A 83 -6.64 -24.27 1.71
N GLN A 84 -7.17 -25.20 2.51
CA GLN A 84 -6.47 -26.43 2.87
C GLN A 84 -6.40 -27.44 1.72
N SER A 85 -7.34 -27.38 0.77
CA SER A 85 -7.30 -28.21 -0.44
C SER A 85 -6.35 -27.66 -1.50
N GLY A 86 -6.26 -26.34 -1.62
CA GLY A 86 -5.38 -25.65 -2.55
C GLY A 86 -5.92 -25.53 -3.98
N ASP A 87 -7.18 -25.89 -4.23
CA ASP A 87 -7.81 -25.96 -5.56
C ASP A 87 -8.72 -24.75 -5.86
N ILE A 88 -8.63 -23.67 -5.07
CA ILE A 88 -9.41 -22.44 -5.27
C ILE A 88 -8.52 -21.30 -5.78
N ASP A 89 -8.99 -20.62 -6.82
CA ASP A 89 -8.38 -19.40 -7.33
C ASP A 89 -9.06 -18.15 -6.74
N PHE A 90 -8.27 -17.24 -6.17
CA PHE A 90 -8.75 -15.96 -5.67
C PHE A 90 -8.22 -14.79 -6.50
N THR A 91 -9.10 -13.83 -6.81
CA THR A 91 -8.72 -12.60 -7.52
C THR A 91 -9.10 -11.38 -6.70
N LEU A 92 -8.15 -10.45 -6.55
CA LEU A 92 -8.42 -9.19 -5.88
C LEU A 92 -9.38 -8.33 -6.72
N MET A 93 -10.41 -7.79 -6.09
CA MET A 93 -11.45 -6.99 -6.72
C MET A 93 -11.61 -5.64 -6.03
N SER A 94 -11.94 -4.63 -6.83
CA SER A 94 -12.45 -3.35 -6.37
C SER A 94 -13.82 -3.53 -5.71
N THR A 95 -14.16 -2.61 -4.81
CA THR A 95 -15.52 -2.46 -4.26
C THR A 95 -16.60 -2.24 -5.33
N ARG A 96 -16.21 -1.91 -6.57
CA ARG A 96 -17.10 -1.76 -7.74
C ARG A 96 -17.23 -3.05 -8.58
N GLY A 97 -16.61 -4.15 -8.17
CA GLY A 97 -16.73 -5.45 -8.85
C GLY A 97 -15.78 -5.68 -10.02
N SER A 98 -14.79 -4.82 -10.24
CA SER A 98 -13.76 -5.01 -11.26
C SER A 98 -12.49 -5.61 -10.65
N SER A 99 -11.82 -6.53 -11.35
CA SER A 99 -10.52 -7.04 -10.93
C SER A 99 -9.49 -5.92 -10.87
N ILE A 100 -8.69 -5.91 -9.80
CA ILE A 100 -7.62 -4.96 -9.58
C ILE A 100 -6.34 -5.71 -9.23
N ARG A 101 -5.20 -5.09 -9.51
CA ARG A 101 -3.90 -5.68 -9.18
C ARG A 101 -3.53 -5.44 -7.72
N ALA A 102 -3.83 -4.25 -7.20
CA ALA A 102 -3.44 -3.84 -5.88
C ALA A 102 -4.50 -2.95 -5.20
N VAL A 103 -4.48 -2.94 -3.88
CA VAL A 103 -5.25 -2.06 -2.99
C VAL A 103 -4.31 -0.99 -2.42
N ASP A 104 -4.84 0.22 -2.27
CA ASP A 104 -4.16 1.32 -1.58
C ASP A 104 -4.25 1.09 -0.06
N GLY A 105 -3.10 0.91 0.59
CA GLY A 105 -2.99 0.72 2.05
C GLY A 105 -2.51 1.96 2.80
N GLY A 106 -2.66 3.16 2.22
CA GLY A 106 -2.21 4.42 2.81
C GLY A 106 -0.77 4.74 2.43
N ALA A 107 0.21 4.02 2.98
CA ALA A 107 1.63 4.22 2.67
C ALA A 107 2.11 3.38 1.47
N TYR A 108 1.68 2.12 1.42
CA TYR A 108 2.11 1.14 0.41
C TYR A 108 0.93 0.60 -0.40
N MET A 109 1.23 0.15 -1.63
CA MET A 109 0.29 -0.64 -2.44
C MET A 109 0.36 -2.10 -1.99
N TYR A 110 -0.77 -2.79 -1.90
CA TYR A 110 -0.86 -4.19 -1.47
C TYR A 110 -1.42 -5.07 -2.58
N VAL A 111 -0.77 -6.20 -2.85
CA VAL A 111 -1.24 -7.21 -3.81
C VAL A 111 -1.70 -8.46 -3.07
N LEU A 112 -2.59 -9.23 -3.69
CA LEU A 112 -2.97 -10.55 -3.20
C LEU A 112 -1.91 -11.57 -3.63
N LYS A 113 -1.33 -12.27 -2.67
CA LYS A 113 -0.30 -13.30 -2.85
C LYS A 113 -0.81 -14.64 -2.33
N GLN A 114 -0.19 -15.70 -2.81
CA GLN A 114 -0.47 -17.07 -2.40
C GLN A 114 0.84 -17.72 -1.96
N GLU A 115 0.82 -18.35 -0.80
CA GLU A 115 1.97 -19.10 -0.28
C GLU A 115 1.50 -20.36 0.43
N THR A 116 2.09 -21.50 0.07
CA THR A 116 1.81 -22.79 0.70
C THR A 116 2.53 -22.88 2.05
N GLY A 117 1.84 -23.28 3.11
CA GLY A 117 2.47 -23.49 4.41
C GLY A 117 2.74 -22.22 5.22
N LYS A 118 2.27 -21.05 4.77
CA LYS A 118 2.57 -19.76 5.41
C LYS A 118 2.09 -19.74 6.86
N ASP A 119 2.96 -19.22 7.73
CA ASP A 119 2.72 -19.08 9.17
C ASP A 119 2.34 -20.41 9.87
N GLY A 120 2.78 -21.54 9.31
CA GLY A 120 2.53 -22.88 9.83
C GLY A 120 1.12 -23.41 9.55
N LEU A 121 0.37 -22.80 8.62
CA LEU A 121 -0.95 -23.25 8.22
C LEU A 121 -0.86 -24.31 7.12
N ASP A 122 -1.70 -25.35 7.21
CA ASP A 122 -1.79 -26.37 6.16
C ASP A 122 -2.43 -25.81 4.89
N GLY A 123 -1.91 -26.19 3.73
CA GLY A 123 -2.44 -25.79 2.42
C GLY A 123 -1.96 -24.41 1.96
N ASN A 124 -2.78 -23.74 1.17
CA ASN A 124 -2.47 -22.46 0.54
C ASN A 124 -3.06 -21.29 1.32
N VAL A 125 -2.20 -20.36 1.72
CA VAL A 125 -2.61 -19.11 2.37
C VAL A 125 -2.61 -17.98 1.37
N TRP A 126 -3.79 -17.42 1.15
CA TRP A 126 -3.95 -16.19 0.40
C TRP A 126 -3.89 -15.00 1.35
N HIS A 127 -2.94 -14.11 1.09
CA HIS A 127 -2.62 -13.00 1.97
C HIS A 127 -2.39 -11.72 1.17
N LEU A 128 -2.63 -10.58 1.79
CA LEU A 128 -2.16 -9.30 1.28
C LEU A 128 -0.70 -9.14 1.68
N GLY A 129 0.13 -8.72 0.74
CA GLY A 129 1.50 -8.32 1.02
C GLY A 129 1.81 -7.02 0.29
N ALA A 130 2.67 -6.19 0.89
CA ALA A 130 3.16 -5.00 0.22
C ALA A 130 3.74 -5.37 -1.16
N MET A 131 3.37 -4.57 -2.14
CA MET A 131 3.76 -4.71 -3.52
C MET A 131 5.21 -4.28 -3.66
N THR A 132 6.00 -5.10 -4.34
CA THR A 132 7.40 -4.82 -4.67
C THR A 132 7.51 -4.29 -6.10
N GLY A 133 8.59 -3.56 -6.40
CA GLY A 133 8.83 -3.02 -7.75
C GLY A 133 8.82 -4.09 -8.84
N ASP A 134 9.32 -5.30 -8.54
CA ASP A 134 9.33 -6.44 -9.45
C ASP A 134 7.91 -6.89 -9.82
N GLU A 135 6.98 -6.82 -8.86
CA GLU A 135 5.57 -7.15 -9.06
C GLU A 135 4.83 -6.04 -9.83
N ASN A 136 5.36 -4.82 -9.90
CA ASN A 136 4.70 -3.70 -10.57
C ASN A 136 4.76 -3.75 -12.10
N GLY A 137 5.62 -4.60 -12.67
CA GLY A 137 5.74 -4.77 -14.13
C GLY A 137 6.38 -3.56 -14.83
N GLY A 138 7.04 -2.67 -14.07
CA GLY A 138 7.79 -1.53 -14.58
C GLY A 138 9.28 -1.82 -14.53
N GLY A 139 9.83 -2.29 -15.64
CA GLY A 139 11.27 -2.42 -15.84
C GLY A 139 11.87 -1.06 -16.19
N ASP A 140 12.03 -0.18 -15.20
CA ASP A 140 12.56 1.16 -15.40
C ASP A 140 13.59 1.46 -14.30
N ASN A 141 14.86 1.27 -14.63
CA ASN A 141 16.01 1.65 -13.80
C ASN A 141 16.15 3.18 -13.72
N GLY A 142 16.35 3.72 -12.51
CA GLY A 142 17.09 4.96 -12.25
C GLY A 142 16.33 6.02 -11.41
N GLY A 143 16.73 6.40 -10.20
CA GLY A 143 17.91 6.04 -9.41
C GLY A 143 17.91 6.76 -8.06
N GLY A 144 18.84 6.36 -7.17
CA GLY A 144 19.24 7.16 -6.01
C GLY A 144 19.01 6.52 -4.63
N ASP A 145 19.97 5.68 -4.25
CA ASP A 145 20.58 5.56 -2.90
C ASP A 145 19.89 4.82 -1.74
N ASN A 146 20.35 3.57 -1.62
CA ASN A 146 20.96 2.93 -0.43
C ASN A 146 20.14 2.74 0.85
N GLY A 147 19.71 1.48 1.06
CA GLY A 147 19.54 0.95 2.41
C GLY A 147 18.74 -0.34 2.54
N ASN A 148 19.27 -1.45 2.01
CA ASN A 148 19.01 -2.83 2.47
C ASN A 148 17.60 -3.46 2.26
N SER A 149 17.61 -4.56 1.49
CA SER A 149 16.59 -5.64 1.32
C SER A 149 15.47 -5.46 0.29
N GLY A 150 15.52 -6.28 -0.77
CA GLY A 150 14.39 -6.59 -1.65
C GLY A 150 14.02 -5.47 -2.63
N GLY A 151 13.45 -5.81 -3.79
CA GLY A 151 12.94 -4.81 -4.73
C GLY A 151 12.06 -3.80 -3.99
N GLY A 152 12.35 -2.50 -4.17
CA GLY A 152 11.75 -1.44 -3.35
C GLY A 152 10.23 -1.54 -3.29
N LEU A 153 9.67 -1.31 -2.10
CA LEU A 153 8.22 -1.31 -1.89
C LEU A 153 7.57 -0.21 -2.73
N VAL A 154 6.46 -0.54 -3.38
CA VAL A 154 5.67 0.43 -4.14
C VAL A 154 4.80 1.23 -3.18
N THR A 155 5.03 2.53 -3.13
CA THR A 155 4.20 3.46 -2.35
C THR A 155 2.93 3.83 -3.09
N THR A 156 1.94 4.31 -2.34
CA THR A 156 0.69 4.82 -2.91
C THR A 156 0.94 6.11 -3.70
N PRO A 157 0.09 6.47 -4.69
CA PRO A 157 0.27 7.70 -5.48
C PRO A 157 0.30 8.98 -4.64
N SER A 158 -0.43 9.01 -3.53
CA SER A 158 -0.43 10.14 -2.58
C SER A 158 0.91 10.25 -1.86
N THR A 159 1.45 9.13 -1.39
CA THR A 159 2.76 9.07 -0.73
C THR A 159 3.88 9.43 -1.71
N ASP A 160 3.83 8.89 -2.93
CA ASP A 160 4.83 9.16 -3.97
C ASP A 160 4.87 10.64 -4.38
N ALA A 161 3.70 11.30 -4.47
CA ALA A 161 3.65 12.73 -4.72
C ALA A 161 4.37 13.56 -3.65
N VAL A 162 4.25 13.17 -2.38
CA VAL A 162 4.94 13.84 -1.27
C VAL A 162 6.45 13.57 -1.31
N LEU A 163 6.86 12.34 -1.59
CA LEU A 163 8.28 11.98 -1.76
C LEU A 163 8.92 12.75 -2.93
N SER A 164 8.21 12.84 -4.05
CA SER A 164 8.62 13.61 -5.23
C SER A 164 8.78 15.10 -4.90
N LEU A 165 7.84 15.69 -4.15
CA LEU A 165 7.93 17.08 -3.71
C LEU A 165 9.09 17.32 -2.73
N ALA A 166 9.32 16.39 -1.79
CA ALA A 166 10.43 16.47 -0.84
C ALA A 166 11.79 16.50 -1.56
N ASN A 167 11.90 15.73 -2.66
CA ASN A 167 13.10 15.74 -3.49
C ASN A 167 13.21 17.01 -4.37
N ALA A 168 12.07 17.53 -4.85
CA ALA A 168 12.05 18.74 -5.69
C ALA A 168 12.55 20.01 -4.99
N GLY A 169 12.41 20.10 -3.66
CA GLY A 169 12.82 21.27 -2.87
C GLY A 169 14.30 21.66 -3.00
N LEU A 170 15.19 20.69 -3.29
CA LEU A 170 16.61 20.93 -3.49
C LEU A 170 16.92 21.67 -4.81
N ASN A 171 16.07 21.49 -5.83
CA ASN A 171 16.30 22.09 -7.15
C ASN A 171 15.75 23.51 -7.25
N ILE A 172 14.63 23.80 -6.57
CA ILE A 172 14.03 25.15 -6.52
C ILE A 172 14.98 26.13 -5.81
N MET A 173 15.58 25.72 -4.68
CA MET A 173 16.53 26.56 -3.95
C MET A 173 17.77 26.92 -4.77
N ARG A 174 18.22 26.03 -5.67
CA ARG A 174 19.36 26.28 -6.56
C ARG A 174 18.99 27.23 -7.71
N GLY A 175 17.84 27.03 -8.34
CA GLY A 175 17.34 27.90 -9.41
C GLY A 175 17.13 29.34 -8.95
N GLU A 176 16.55 29.53 -7.76
CA GLU A 176 16.37 30.85 -7.15
C GLU A 176 17.72 31.52 -6.81
N MET A 177 18.73 30.76 -6.37
CA MET A 177 20.06 31.32 -6.08
C MET A 177 20.78 31.79 -7.35
N ASP A 178 20.70 31.04 -8.44
CA ASP A 178 21.32 31.44 -9.71
C ASP A 178 20.56 32.58 -10.39
N GLY A 179 19.23 32.63 -10.23
CA GLY A 179 18.40 33.78 -10.57
C GLY A 179 18.85 35.04 -9.82
N LEU A 180 19.06 34.96 -8.50
CA LEU A 180 19.57 36.06 -7.68
C LEU A 180 20.99 36.48 -8.03
N ARG A 181 21.86 35.54 -8.42
CA ARG A 181 23.24 35.85 -8.88
C ARG A 181 23.21 36.62 -10.19
N THR A 182 22.40 36.17 -11.15
CA THR A 182 22.24 36.82 -12.45
C THR A 182 21.60 38.21 -12.31
N ALA A 183 20.54 38.33 -11.51
CA ALA A 183 19.87 39.60 -11.25
C ALA A 183 20.81 40.62 -10.59
N ARG A 184 21.63 40.18 -9.61
CA ARG A 184 22.65 41.06 -9.00
C ARG A 184 23.72 41.50 -10.00
N GLN A 185 24.17 40.60 -10.86
CA GLN A 185 25.20 40.89 -11.85
C GLN A 185 24.72 41.92 -12.90
N ASN A 186 23.45 41.85 -13.31
CA ASN A 186 22.83 42.84 -14.18
C ASN A 186 22.67 44.21 -13.50
N GLN A 187 22.21 44.25 -12.24
CA GLN A 187 22.09 45.51 -11.50
C GLN A 187 23.45 46.22 -11.26
N SER A 188 24.55 45.47 -11.10
CA SER A 188 25.88 46.07 -10.98
C SER A 188 26.37 46.71 -12.28
N SER A 189 26.04 46.13 -13.44
CA SER A 189 26.43 46.66 -14.75
C SER A 189 25.69 47.95 -15.07
N ASP A 190 24.39 48.04 -14.80
CA ASP A 190 23.60 49.26 -15.04
C ASP A 190 24.08 50.45 -14.19
N ARG A 191 24.53 50.18 -12.95
CA ARG A 191 25.12 51.22 -12.08
C ARG A 191 26.50 51.71 -12.57
N GLN A 192 27.26 50.88 -13.29
CA GLN A 192 28.52 51.30 -13.90
C GLN A 192 28.30 52.15 -15.17
N HIS A 193 27.24 51.87 -15.94
CA HIS A 193 26.87 52.69 -17.10
C HIS A 193 26.23 54.04 -16.73
N GLY A 194 25.54 54.14 -15.58
CA GLY A 194 24.94 55.39 -15.10
C GLY A 194 25.91 56.41 -14.48
N ARG A 195 27.19 56.05 -14.26
CA ARG A 195 28.17 56.92 -13.56
C ARG A 195 29.27 57.49 -14.47
N ALA A 196 29.07 57.49 -15.78
CA ALA A 196 30.03 57.97 -16.77
C ALA A 196 29.68 59.34 -17.42
N ALA A 197 28.67 60.06 -16.94
CA ALA A 197 28.25 61.36 -17.50
C ALA A 197 28.42 62.51 -16.49
N SER A 198 29.66 62.88 -16.18
CA SER A 198 29.99 64.23 -15.67
C SER A 198 31.44 64.57 -16.00
N GLY A 199 31.68 64.89 -17.29
CA GLY A 199 32.92 65.50 -17.76
C GLY A 199 32.76 67.03 -17.89
N PRO A 200 33.84 67.82 -17.74
CA PRO A 200 33.77 69.24 -17.38
C PRO A 200 33.38 70.15 -18.56
N VAL A 201 32.66 71.23 -18.24
CA VAL A 201 32.22 72.27 -19.18
C VAL A 201 33.39 73.22 -19.50
N PRO A 202 33.77 73.44 -20.77
CA PRO A 202 34.80 74.42 -21.12
C PRO A 202 34.18 75.83 -21.26
N TRP A 203 35.00 76.82 -20.91
CA TRP A 203 34.72 78.27 -20.90
C TRP A 203 34.57 78.85 -22.31
#